data_AF-A0A3P7MAW0-F1
#
_entry.id   AF-A0A3P7MAW0-F1
#
_cell.length_a   1.000
_cell.length_b   1.000
_cell.length_c   1.000
_cell.angle_alpha   90.00
_cell.angle_beta   90.00
_cell.angle_gamma   90.00
#
_symmetry.space_group_name_H-M   'P 1'
#
loop_
_entity.id
_entity.type
_entity.pdbx_description
1 polymer ?
#
loop_
_entity_poly.entity_id
_entity_poly.type
_entity_poly.pdbx_seq_one_letter_code
_entity_poly.pdbx_strand_id
1 'polypeptide(L)'
;DIKEINEWQLILITYPVIKERRRFVRVSLIFNCEETVNRTNKFIIKKITALRAPHLTDDLIKPRRHVLVIINPFSGQKHGLKLWKTHVEPILQTANIDYDIIETVHRRHAFEIAKDLKLDTYDAVAVVSGDGLILEIISGFLMRQDRERALKMPLVHIPGGTCNGLAASICFQCNEPFLPRGIFCTEMALMLAQPRYLPLRINHVQTEHDGDKAMLMALLMP
;
A
#
# COMPACT_ATOMS: atom_id res chain seq x y z
N ASP A 1 -30.69 -17.98 -44.29
CA ASP A 1 -30.30 -16.91 -43.37
C ASP A 1 -29.45 -17.45 -42.24
N ILE A 2 -28.13 -17.32 -42.40
CA ILE A 2 -27.14 -17.70 -41.39
C ILE A 2 -27.16 -16.56 -40.37
N LYS A 3 -27.74 -16.80 -39.19
CA LYS A 3 -27.61 -15.88 -38.05
C LYS A 3 -26.13 -15.78 -37.71
N GLU A 4 -25.53 -14.61 -37.88
CA GLU A 4 -24.23 -14.28 -37.29
C GLU A 4 -24.33 -14.50 -35.79
N ILE A 5 -23.74 -15.60 -35.32
CA ILE A 5 -23.52 -15.81 -33.90
C ILE A 5 -22.37 -14.86 -33.55
N ASN A 6 -22.70 -13.72 -32.95
CA ASN A 6 -21.69 -12.82 -32.39
C ASN A 6 -21.04 -13.54 -31.20
N GLU A 7 -19.95 -14.27 -31.49
CA GLU A 7 -19.10 -14.89 -30.48
C GLU A 7 -18.23 -13.81 -29.82
N TRP A 8 -18.32 -13.71 -28.50
CA TRP A 8 -17.53 -12.76 -27.72
C TRP A 8 -16.31 -13.44 -27.14
N GLN A 9 -15.14 -12.83 -27.30
CA GLN A 9 -13.87 -13.43 -26.89
C GLN A 9 -13.26 -12.68 -25.70
N LEU A 10 -12.89 -13.41 -24.66
CA LEU A 10 -12.04 -12.93 -23.57
C LEU A 10 -10.64 -13.53 -23.69
N ILE A 11 -9.63 -12.67 -23.74
CA ILE A 11 -8.22 -13.07 -23.81
C ILE A 11 -7.56 -12.78 -22.46
N LEU A 12 -7.19 -13.84 -21.74
CA LEU A 12 -6.40 -13.78 -20.52
C LEU A 12 -4.92 -13.94 -20.85
N ILE A 13 -4.10 -12.94 -20.50
CA ILE A 13 -2.65 -13.01 -20.61
C ILE A 13 -2.07 -13.12 -19.21
N THR A 14 -1.33 -14.20 -18.93
CA THR A 14 -0.74 -14.47 -17.61
C THR A 14 0.68 -15.00 -17.73
N TYR A 15 1.46 -14.85 -16.65
CA TYR A 15 2.86 -15.28 -16.55
C TYR A 15 3.08 -16.25 -15.38
N PRO A 16 2.44 -17.43 -15.37
CA PRO A 16 2.59 -18.41 -14.29
C PRO A 16 4.03 -18.95 -14.22
N VAL A 17 4.44 -19.32 -13.01
CA VAL A 17 5.70 -20.04 -12.79
C VAL A 17 5.46 -21.52 -13.04
N ILE A 18 6.06 -22.06 -14.11
CA ILE A 18 5.97 -23.48 -14.48
C ILE A 18 7.39 -24.02 -14.53
N LYS A 19 7.69 -25.00 -13.66
CA LYS A 19 9.06 -25.53 -13.47
C LYS A 19 10.06 -24.41 -13.17
N GLU A 20 9.77 -23.61 -12.14
CA GLU A 20 10.61 -22.50 -11.64
C GLU A 20 10.91 -21.37 -12.62
N ARG A 21 10.32 -21.37 -13.81
CA ARG A 21 10.46 -20.30 -14.80
C ARG A 21 9.13 -19.64 -15.08
N ARG A 22 9.10 -18.31 -15.14
CA ARG A 22 7.93 -17.56 -15.62
C ARG A 22 7.74 -17.84 -17.10
N ARG A 23 6.55 -18.29 -17.48
CA ARG A 23 6.20 -18.57 -18.89
C ARG A 23 5.01 -17.72 -19.30
N PHE A 24 5.07 -17.17 -20.50
CA PHE A 24 3.93 -16.53 -21.12
C PHE A 24 2.85 -17.58 -21.43
N VAL A 25 1.62 -17.34 -20.96
CA VAL A 25 0.46 -18.16 -21.26
C VAL A 25 -0.69 -17.25 -21.69
N ARG A 26 -1.22 -17.52 -22.88
CA ARG A 26 -2.42 -16.87 -23.42
C ARG A 26 -3.56 -17.86 -23.39
N VAL A 27 -4.61 -17.56 -22.64
CA VAL A 27 -5.86 -18.35 -22.59
C VAL A 27 -6.95 -17.55 -23.28
N SER A 28 -7.63 -18.17 -24.24
CA SER A 28 -8.77 -17.58 -24.94
C SER A 28 -10.05 -18.29 -24.52
N LEU A 29 -11.01 -17.55 -23.99
CA LEU A 29 -12.34 -18.03 -23.67
C LEU A 29 -13.34 -17.42 -24.65
N ILE A 30 -14.22 -18.25 -25.21
CA ILE A 30 -15.25 -17.84 -26.17
C ILE A 30 -16.60 -17.97 -25.47
N PHE A 31 -17.45 -16.97 -25.62
CA PHE A 31 -18.77 -16.90 -25.00
C PHE A 31 -19.84 -16.55 -26.03
N ASN A 32 -21.00 -17.15 -25.85
CA ASN A 32 -22.15 -16.96 -26.75
C ASN A 32 -22.98 -15.71 -26.39
N CYS A 33 -22.59 -14.96 -25.36
CA CYS A 33 -23.35 -13.82 -24.83
C CYS A 33 -22.41 -12.79 -24.19
N GLU A 34 -22.62 -11.52 -24.53
CA GLU A 34 -21.86 -10.36 -24.04
C GLU A 34 -21.98 -10.19 -22.51
N GLU A 35 -23.17 -10.39 -21.95
CA GLU A 35 -23.41 -10.23 -20.52
C GLU A 35 -22.56 -11.22 -19.69
N THR A 36 -22.41 -12.45 -20.20
CA THR A 36 -21.55 -13.48 -19.59
C THR A 36 -20.08 -13.09 -19.66
N VAL A 37 -19.63 -12.49 -20.78
CA VAL A 37 -18.27 -11.94 -20.90
C VAL A 37 -18.05 -10.85 -19.87
N ASN A 38 -18.97 -9.90 -19.76
CA ASN A 38 -18.87 -8.78 -18.83
C ASN A 38 -18.87 -9.24 -17.36
N ARG A 39 -19.74 -10.19 -16.98
CA ARG A 39 -19.72 -10.82 -15.65
C ARG A 39 -18.41 -11.54 -15.37
N THR A 40 -17.92 -12.32 -16.34
CA THR A 40 -16.69 -13.11 -16.20
C THR A 40 -15.47 -12.21 -16.12
N ASN A 41 -15.40 -11.15 -16.94
CA ASN A 41 -14.40 -10.10 -16.85
C ASN A 41 -14.40 -9.47 -15.47
N LYS A 42 -15.56 -9.06 -14.97
CA LYS A 42 -15.68 -8.46 -13.64
C LYS A 42 -15.24 -9.42 -12.53
N PHE A 43 -15.58 -10.71 -12.65
CA PHE A 43 -15.16 -11.74 -11.69
C PHE A 43 -13.65 -12.01 -11.73
N ILE A 44 -13.08 -12.15 -12.93
CA ILE A 44 -11.66 -12.39 -13.16
C ILE A 44 -10.84 -11.19 -12.69
N ILE A 45 -11.23 -9.97 -13.07
CA ILE A 45 -10.62 -8.73 -12.55
C ILE A 45 -10.71 -8.73 -11.04
N LYS A 46 -11.87 -8.99 -10.44
CA LYS A 46 -12.01 -9.05 -8.97
C LYS A 46 -11.10 -10.11 -8.31
N LYS A 47 -10.78 -11.21 -8.98
CA LYS A 47 -9.95 -12.31 -8.47
C LYS A 47 -8.45 -12.14 -8.72
N ILE A 48 -8.07 -11.47 -9.80
CA ILE A 48 -6.68 -11.27 -10.23
C ILE A 48 -6.14 -9.93 -9.75
N THR A 49 -7.00 -8.92 -9.59
CA THR A 49 -6.57 -7.60 -9.11
C THR A 49 -6.20 -7.71 -7.63
N ALA A 50 -5.06 -7.11 -7.27
CA ALA A 50 -4.64 -6.93 -5.88
C ALA A 50 -5.82 -6.43 -5.03
N LEU A 51 -5.86 -6.84 -3.76
CA LEU A 51 -6.89 -6.41 -2.80
C LEU A 51 -7.07 -4.88 -2.89
N ARG A 52 -8.29 -4.45 -3.20
CA ARG A 52 -8.64 -3.02 -3.28
C ARG A 52 -8.31 -2.34 -1.95
N ALA A 53 -7.71 -1.15 -2.02
CA ALA A 53 -7.43 -0.38 -0.83
C ALA A 53 -8.72 -0.03 -0.06
N PRO A 54 -8.80 -0.23 1.27
CA PRO A 54 -10.05 -0.15 2.01
C PRO A 54 -10.70 1.26 2.08
N HIS A 55 -9.96 2.32 1.75
CA HIS A 55 -10.46 3.70 1.74
C HIS A 55 -11.09 4.14 0.40
N LEU A 56 -10.90 3.37 -0.67
CA LEU A 56 -11.44 3.71 -1.98
C LEU A 56 -12.94 3.39 -2.03
N THR A 57 -13.74 4.35 -2.49
CA THR A 57 -15.19 4.19 -2.71
C THR A 57 -15.46 3.39 -3.96
N ASP A 58 -16.62 2.71 -4.04
CA ASP A 58 -16.82 1.56 -4.93
C ASP A 58 -16.67 1.84 -6.44
N ASP A 59 -16.79 3.09 -6.86
CA ASP A 59 -16.85 3.51 -8.27
C ASP A 59 -15.49 3.78 -8.94
N LEU A 60 -14.39 3.80 -8.17
CA LEU A 60 -13.06 4.08 -8.71
C LEU A 60 -12.37 2.83 -9.26
N ILE A 61 -12.41 2.64 -10.57
CA ILE A 61 -11.58 1.66 -11.29
C ILE A 61 -10.27 2.33 -11.68
N LYS A 62 -9.16 1.92 -11.07
CA LYS A 62 -7.82 2.37 -11.47
C LYS A 62 -7.10 1.29 -12.29
N PRO A 63 -6.47 1.66 -13.41
CA PRO A 63 -5.73 0.70 -14.23
C PRO A 63 -4.46 0.19 -13.55
N ARG A 64 -3.85 1.01 -12.67
CA ARG A 64 -2.64 0.71 -11.89
C ARG A 64 -2.78 1.28 -10.49
N ARG A 65 -2.12 0.64 -9.53
CA ARG A 65 -2.01 1.21 -8.18
C ARG A 65 -1.04 2.38 -8.20
N HIS A 66 -1.38 3.41 -7.45
CA HIS A 66 -0.57 4.62 -7.30
C HIS A 66 -0.24 4.84 -5.82
N VAL A 67 1.04 4.91 -5.47
CA VAL A 67 1.50 5.03 -4.08
C VAL A 67 2.13 6.39 -3.83
N LEU A 68 1.71 7.08 -2.78
CA LEU A 68 2.44 8.25 -2.29
C LEU A 68 3.58 7.79 -1.38
N VAL A 69 4.79 8.26 -1.63
CA VAL A 69 5.99 7.91 -0.87
C VAL A 69 6.48 9.14 -0.13
N ILE A 70 6.41 9.12 1.19
CA ILE A 70 6.91 10.20 2.04
C ILE A 70 8.24 9.78 2.64
N ILE A 71 9.30 10.52 2.33
CA ILE A 71 10.67 10.22 2.77
C ILE A 71 11.13 11.30 3.73
N ASN A 72 11.64 10.92 4.90
CA ASN A 72 12.39 11.86 5.74
C ASN A 72 13.89 11.71 5.48
N PRO A 73 14.53 12.66 4.77
CA PRO A 73 15.96 12.58 4.44
C PRO A 73 16.86 12.71 5.68
N PHE A 74 16.32 13.23 6.80
CA PHE A 74 17.06 13.43 8.05
C PHE A 74 16.91 12.27 9.05
N SER A 75 16.12 11.24 8.73
CA SER A 75 15.88 10.11 9.63
C SER A 75 17.09 9.18 9.72
N GLY A 76 17.35 8.61 10.92
CA GLY A 76 18.40 7.63 11.16
C GLY A 76 19.78 8.08 10.69
N GLN A 77 20.42 7.26 9.84
CA GLN A 77 21.74 7.55 9.25
C GLN A 77 21.67 8.43 7.99
N LYS A 78 20.54 9.11 7.73
CA LYS A 78 20.32 9.96 6.53
C LYS A 78 20.42 9.21 5.20
N HIS A 79 20.07 7.92 5.21
CA HIS A 79 20.12 7.05 4.03
C HIS A 79 18.74 6.77 3.42
N GLY A 80 17.66 7.44 3.85
CA GLY A 80 16.29 7.13 3.42
C GLY A 80 16.11 7.08 1.91
N LEU A 81 16.59 8.09 1.18
CA LEU A 81 16.52 8.11 -0.29
C LEU A 81 17.37 7.01 -0.94
N LYS A 82 18.54 6.70 -0.36
CA LYS A 82 19.40 5.61 -0.85
C LYS A 82 18.72 4.26 -0.66
N LEU A 83 18.10 4.03 0.50
CA LEU A 83 17.35 2.82 0.81
C LEU A 83 16.16 2.64 -0.14
N TRP A 84 15.40 3.72 -0.37
CA TRP A 84 14.33 3.73 -1.36
C TRP A 84 14.82 3.27 -2.74
N LYS A 85 15.83 3.95 -3.29
CA LYS A 85 16.37 3.67 -4.63
C LYS A 85 16.95 2.25 -4.76
N THR A 86 17.54 1.74 -3.68
CA THR A 86 18.23 0.45 -3.70
C THR A 86 17.26 -0.73 -3.51
N HIS A 87 16.29 -0.60 -2.61
CA HIS A 87 15.48 -1.74 -2.16
C HIS A 87 14.02 -1.68 -2.59
N VAL A 88 13.44 -0.49 -2.73
CA VAL A 88 11.99 -0.32 -2.85
C VAL A 88 11.59 0.02 -4.27
N GLU A 89 12.21 1.03 -4.86
CA GLU A 89 11.91 1.52 -6.21
C GLU A 89 11.97 0.40 -7.27
N PRO A 90 13.00 -0.49 -7.29
CA PRO A 90 13.06 -1.55 -8.30
C PRO A 90 11.90 -2.55 -8.19
N ILE A 91 11.40 -2.80 -6.97
CA ILE A 91 10.28 -3.70 -6.71
C ILE A 91 8.98 -3.08 -7.24
N LEU A 92 8.74 -1.80 -6.96
CA LEU A 92 7.55 -1.09 -7.44
C LEU A 92 7.52 -0.99 -8.96
N GLN A 93 8.66 -0.66 -9.58
CA GLN A 93 8.81 -0.64 -11.04
C GLN A 93 8.52 -2.02 -11.64
N THR A 94 9.08 -3.09 -11.07
CA THR A 94 8.83 -4.48 -11.51
C THR A 94 7.38 -4.91 -11.31
N ALA A 95 6.74 -4.44 -10.24
CA ALA A 95 5.33 -4.67 -9.95
C ALA A 95 4.39 -3.75 -10.75
N ASN A 96 4.95 -2.85 -11.57
CA ASN A 96 4.23 -1.92 -12.42
C ASN A 96 3.25 -1.02 -11.62
N ILE A 97 3.74 -0.58 -10.45
CA ILE A 97 3.06 0.32 -9.50
C ILE A 97 3.61 1.72 -9.72
N ASP A 98 2.73 2.67 -9.99
CA ASP A 98 3.09 4.08 -10.12
C ASP A 98 3.32 4.68 -8.72
N TYR A 99 4.15 5.71 -8.62
CA TYR A 99 4.39 6.37 -7.34
C TYR A 99 4.80 7.84 -7.49
N ASP A 100 4.45 8.63 -6.48
CA ASP A 100 4.93 10.01 -6.28
C ASP A 100 5.83 10.04 -5.04
N ILE A 101 6.90 10.84 -5.06
CA ILE A 101 7.80 11.01 -3.90
C ILE A 101 7.70 12.43 -3.36
N ILE A 102 7.55 12.55 -2.04
CA ILE A 102 7.64 13.81 -1.29
C ILE A 102 8.68 13.67 -0.18
N GLU A 103 9.68 14.55 -0.18
CA GLU A 103 10.65 14.64 0.91
C GLU A 103 10.17 15.61 1.99
N THR A 104 10.28 15.22 3.26
CA THR A 104 9.90 16.11 4.36
C THR A 104 10.97 17.16 4.62
N VAL A 105 10.57 18.44 4.73
CA VAL A 105 11.51 19.56 4.87
C VAL A 105 11.55 20.16 6.28
N HIS A 106 10.51 19.92 7.10
CA HIS A 106 10.45 20.38 8.49
C HIS A 106 9.67 19.40 9.38
N ARG A 107 9.76 19.60 10.70
CA ARG A 107 8.99 18.83 11.70
C ARG A 107 7.49 19.05 11.47
N ARG A 108 6.68 17.99 11.54
CA ARG A 108 5.23 18.01 11.21
C ARG A 108 4.88 18.22 9.74
N HIS A 109 5.84 18.22 8.81
CA HIS A 109 5.49 18.29 7.38
C HIS A 109 4.66 17.08 6.93
N ALA A 110 4.92 15.88 7.45
CA ALA A 110 4.12 14.70 7.10
C ALA A 110 2.68 14.76 7.64
N PHE A 111 2.47 15.46 8.76
CA PHE A 111 1.14 15.78 9.27
C PHE A 111 0.38 16.69 8.29
N GLU A 112 1.03 17.74 7.78
CA GLU A 112 0.45 18.68 6.81
C GLU A 112 0.08 17.95 5.51
N ILE A 113 1.02 17.16 4.96
CA ILE A 113 0.79 16.34 3.77
C ILE A 113 -0.41 15.42 3.96
N ALA A 114 -0.49 14.71 5.09
CA ALA A 114 -1.58 13.78 5.39
C ALA A 114 -2.93 14.50 5.55
N LYS A 115 -2.94 15.66 6.23
CA LYS A 115 -4.13 16.48 6.44
C LYS A 115 -4.74 16.95 5.11
N ASP A 116 -3.91 17.30 4.13
CA ASP A 116 -4.38 17.86 2.84
C ASP A 116 -4.38 16.84 1.69
N LEU A 117 -4.07 15.56 1.98
CA LEU A 117 -3.98 14.49 0.99
C LEU A 117 -5.30 14.28 0.21
N LYS A 118 -5.20 14.13 -1.12
CA LYS A 118 -6.31 13.65 -1.95
C LYS A 118 -6.38 12.12 -1.90
N LEU A 119 -7.25 11.58 -1.03
CA LEU A 119 -7.33 10.13 -0.78
C LEU A 119 -7.62 9.30 -2.04
N ASP A 120 -8.40 9.86 -2.98
CA ASP A 120 -8.75 9.19 -4.23
C ASP A 120 -7.57 9.04 -5.19
N THR A 121 -6.53 9.85 -5.06
CA THR A 121 -5.34 9.80 -5.92
C THR A 121 -4.50 8.56 -5.64
N TYR A 122 -4.39 8.14 -4.38
CA TYR A 122 -3.45 7.11 -3.96
C TYR A 122 -4.15 5.86 -3.39
N ASP A 123 -3.56 4.71 -3.64
CA ASP A 123 -3.99 3.41 -3.12
C ASP A 123 -3.31 3.08 -1.78
N ALA A 124 -2.16 3.69 -1.50
CA ALA A 124 -1.45 3.58 -0.24
C ALA A 124 -0.53 4.78 -0.03
N VAL A 125 -0.14 5.00 1.23
CA VAL A 125 0.96 5.90 1.60
C VAL A 125 2.10 5.05 2.17
N ALA A 126 3.24 5.07 1.50
CA ALA A 126 4.48 4.46 1.97
C ALA A 126 5.35 5.52 2.65
N VAL A 127 6.00 5.14 3.75
CA VAL A 127 6.77 6.04 4.59
C VAL A 127 8.16 5.47 4.75
N VAL A 128 9.18 6.21 4.30
CA VAL A 128 10.60 5.81 4.45
C VAL A 128 11.20 6.64 5.58
N SER A 129 11.12 6.13 6.80
CA SER A 129 11.59 6.80 8.03
C SER A 129 11.63 5.82 9.21
N GLY A 130 11.60 6.32 10.45
CA GLY A 130 11.24 5.54 11.63
C GLY A 130 9.79 5.81 12.06
N ASP A 131 9.40 5.22 13.20
CA ASP A 131 8.02 5.18 13.68
C ASP A 131 7.34 6.57 13.81
N GLY A 132 8.11 7.62 14.13
CA GLY A 132 7.58 8.96 14.35
C GLY A 132 6.85 9.57 13.14
N LEU A 133 7.27 9.24 11.92
CA LEU A 133 6.67 9.82 10.72
C LEU A 133 5.28 9.22 10.42
N ILE A 134 5.08 7.95 10.74
CA ILE A 134 3.77 7.28 10.69
C ILE A 134 2.80 7.98 11.66
N LEU A 135 3.26 8.34 12.86
CA LEU A 135 2.43 9.03 13.85
C LEU A 135 2.02 10.44 13.41
N GLU A 136 2.91 11.17 12.73
CA GLU A 136 2.57 12.46 12.13
C GLU A 136 1.46 12.31 11.09
N ILE A 137 1.54 11.30 10.22
CA ILE A 137 0.53 11.02 9.19
C ILE A 137 -0.82 10.65 9.82
N ILE A 138 -0.84 9.74 10.79
CA ILE A 138 -2.07 9.35 11.51
C ILE A 138 -2.71 10.57 12.17
N SER A 139 -1.90 11.41 12.82
CA SER A 139 -2.38 12.65 13.43
C SER A 139 -2.97 13.60 12.38
N GLY A 140 -2.35 13.71 11.21
CA GLY A 140 -2.88 14.50 10.09
C GLY A 140 -4.22 13.98 9.61
N PHE A 141 -4.37 12.66 9.44
CA PHE A 141 -5.63 12.04 9.08
C PHE A 141 -6.75 12.25 10.11
N LEU A 142 -6.43 12.23 11.40
CA LEU A 142 -7.42 12.49 12.46
C LEU A 142 -7.98 13.92 12.44
N MET A 143 -7.23 14.88 11.90
CA MET A 143 -7.64 16.29 11.79
C MET A 143 -8.47 16.60 10.53
N ARG A 144 -8.77 15.60 9.72
CA ARG A 144 -9.57 15.74 8.50
C ARG A 144 -11.06 15.62 8.79
N GLN A 145 -11.87 16.23 7.92
CA GLN A 145 -13.33 16.06 7.95
C GLN A 145 -13.74 14.63 7.57
N ASP A 146 -13.05 14.02 6.60
CA ASP A 146 -13.25 12.64 6.14
C ASP A 146 -12.35 11.63 6.89
N ARG A 147 -12.04 11.88 8.17
CA ARG A 147 -11.10 11.08 8.98
C ARG A 147 -11.39 9.58 9.01
N GLU A 148 -12.65 9.16 9.04
CA GLU A 148 -13.01 7.73 9.04
C GLU A 148 -12.59 7.02 7.76
N ARG A 149 -12.61 7.75 6.64
CA ARG A 149 -12.12 7.29 5.34
C ARG A 149 -10.60 7.37 5.28
N ALA A 150 -10.02 8.48 5.74
CA ALA A 150 -8.58 8.68 5.76
C ALA A 150 -7.84 7.61 6.58
N LEU A 151 -8.38 7.22 7.75
CA LEU A 151 -7.81 6.18 8.61
C LEU A 151 -7.88 4.76 8.00
N LYS A 152 -8.64 4.56 6.92
CA LYS A 152 -8.67 3.31 6.15
C LYS A 152 -7.59 3.28 5.05
N MET A 153 -6.89 4.39 4.81
CA MET A 153 -5.78 4.46 3.86
C MET A 153 -4.68 3.50 4.30
N PRO A 154 -4.27 2.53 3.44
CA PRO A 154 -3.14 1.67 3.76
C PRO A 154 -1.87 2.48 4.00
N LEU A 155 -1.27 2.29 5.17
CA LEU A 155 0.03 2.85 5.53
C LEU A 155 1.08 1.74 5.47
N VAL A 156 2.18 1.99 4.78
CA VAL A 156 3.34 1.08 4.75
C VAL A 156 4.53 1.77 5.39
N HIS A 157 5.14 1.09 6.37
CA HIS A 157 6.33 1.58 7.05
C HIS A 157 7.57 0.90 6.50
N ILE A 158 8.35 1.62 5.69
CA ILE A 158 9.64 1.17 5.18
C ILE A 158 10.71 1.63 6.17
N PRO A 159 11.41 0.70 6.86
CA PRO A 159 12.33 1.04 7.94
C PRO A 159 13.55 1.77 7.38
N GLY A 160 13.72 3.03 7.78
CA GLY A 160 14.89 3.85 7.45
C GLY A 160 15.40 4.69 8.64
N GLY A 161 14.73 4.60 9.79
CA GLY A 161 15.06 5.33 11.01
C GLY A 161 15.79 4.49 12.07
N THR A 162 16.07 5.12 13.20
CA THR A 162 16.72 4.48 14.37
C THR A 162 15.78 3.53 15.11
N CYS A 163 14.48 3.85 15.14
CA CYS A 163 13.43 3.05 15.79
C CYS A 163 12.40 2.64 14.72
N ASN A 164 12.32 1.33 14.46
CA ASN A 164 11.43 0.73 13.46
C ASN A 164 10.54 -0.35 14.10
N GLY A 165 10.15 -0.14 15.37
CA GLY A 165 9.42 -1.14 16.16
C GLY A 165 8.09 -1.50 15.49
N LEU A 166 7.40 -0.51 14.91
CA LEU A 166 6.15 -0.75 14.21
C LEU A 166 6.33 -1.63 12.97
N ALA A 167 7.36 -1.37 12.16
CA ALA A 167 7.63 -2.18 10.96
C ALA A 167 7.96 -3.63 11.34
N ALA A 168 8.77 -3.82 12.39
CA ALA A 168 9.12 -5.14 12.90
C ALA A 168 7.87 -5.89 13.43
N SER A 169 6.99 -5.22 14.19
CA SER A 169 5.74 -5.82 14.67
C SER A 169 4.80 -6.24 13.54
N ILE A 170 4.68 -5.42 12.49
CA ILE A 170 3.87 -5.74 11.30
C ILE A 170 4.46 -6.96 10.57
N CYS A 171 5.77 -6.99 10.35
CA CYS A 171 6.47 -8.13 9.77
C CYS A 171 6.20 -9.42 10.56
N PHE A 172 6.38 -9.36 11.87
CA PHE A 172 6.14 -10.48 12.78
C PHE A 172 4.70 -10.98 12.70
N GLN A 173 3.71 -10.08 12.74
CA GLN A 173 2.30 -10.43 12.66
C GLN A 173 1.91 -11.04 11.30
N CYS A 174 2.55 -10.60 10.21
CA CYS A 174 2.37 -11.17 8.88
C CYS A 174 3.13 -12.49 8.68
N ASN A 175 3.91 -12.94 9.67
CA ASN A 175 4.80 -14.09 9.58
C ASN A 175 5.81 -13.95 8.41
N GLU A 176 6.22 -12.71 8.14
CA GLU A 176 7.25 -12.38 7.15
C GLU A 176 8.64 -12.50 7.78
N PRO A 177 9.60 -13.17 7.13
CA PRO A 177 10.95 -13.26 7.64
C PRO A 177 11.61 -11.88 7.58
N PHE A 178 12.14 -11.39 8.70
CA PHE A 178 12.88 -10.12 8.74
C PHE A 178 14.11 -10.24 9.64
N LEU A 179 15.14 -9.44 9.34
CA LEU A 179 16.36 -9.39 10.14
C LEU A 179 16.13 -8.56 11.42
N PRO A 180 16.21 -9.15 12.63
CA PRO A 180 15.90 -8.44 13.88
C PRO A 180 16.80 -7.24 14.18
N ARG A 181 18.01 -7.21 13.59
CA ARG A 181 19.01 -6.14 13.74
C ARG A 181 19.50 -5.61 12.39
N GLY A 182 18.71 -5.77 11.34
CA GLY A 182 19.05 -5.36 9.97
C GLY A 182 18.06 -4.37 9.37
N ILE A 183 18.39 -3.88 8.18
CA ILE A 183 17.48 -3.08 7.36
C ILE A 183 16.66 -4.06 6.51
N PHE A 184 15.34 -4.11 6.74
CA PHE A 184 14.40 -5.02 6.05
C PHE A 184 13.45 -4.25 5.12
N CYS A 185 14.01 -3.29 4.36
CA CYS A 185 13.24 -2.50 3.39
C CYS A 185 12.65 -3.36 2.27
N THR A 186 13.37 -4.42 1.87
CA THR A 186 12.97 -5.30 0.77
C THR A 186 11.68 -6.05 1.11
N GLU A 187 11.58 -6.57 2.32
CA GLU A 187 10.42 -7.28 2.85
C GLU A 187 9.20 -6.37 2.87
N MET A 188 9.36 -5.16 3.41
CA MET A 188 8.30 -4.14 3.43
C MET A 188 7.90 -3.70 2.02
N ALA A 189 8.85 -3.61 1.09
CA ALA A 189 8.57 -3.30 -0.31
C ALA A 189 7.80 -4.43 -1.02
N LEU A 190 8.09 -5.70 -0.71
CA LEU A 190 7.33 -6.84 -1.20
C LEU A 190 5.89 -6.82 -0.65
N MET A 191 5.71 -6.49 0.63
CA MET A 191 4.38 -6.32 1.23
C MET A 191 3.62 -5.14 0.60
N LEU A 192 4.29 -4.03 0.27
CA LEU A 192 3.67 -2.93 -0.48
C LEU A 192 3.23 -3.39 -1.88
N ALA A 193 4.07 -4.18 -2.56
CA ALA A 193 3.78 -4.71 -3.87
C ALA A 193 2.69 -5.80 -3.86
N GLN A 194 2.50 -6.54 -2.78
CA GLN A 194 1.44 -7.53 -2.62
C GLN A 194 0.77 -7.39 -1.25
N PRO A 195 -0.14 -6.41 -1.08
CA PRO A 195 -0.61 -6.02 0.23
C PRO A 195 -1.55 -7.04 0.86
N ARG A 196 -1.35 -7.25 2.16
CA ARG A 196 -2.36 -7.75 3.09
C ARG A 196 -2.69 -6.61 4.06
N TYR A 197 -3.96 -6.22 4.12
CA TYR A 197 -4.39 -5.15 5.02
C TYR A 197 -4.63 -5.71 6.41
N LEU A 198 -3.78 -5.32 7.36
CA LEU A 198 -3.97 -5.60 8.77
C LEU A 198 -4.61 -4.38 9.45
N PRO A 199 -5.78 -4.52 10.09
CA PRO A 199 -6.33 -3.45 10.89
C PRO A 199 -5.48 -3.28 12.16
N LEU A 200 -4.97 -2.07 12.38
CA LEU A 200 -4.26 -1.71 13.61
C LEU A 200 -5.18 -0.88 14.51
N ARG A 201 -5.03 -1.06 15.83
CA ARG A 201 -5.72 -0.22 16.82
C ARG A 201 -4.95 1.08 17.01
N ILE A 202 -5.66 2.19 16.94
CA ILE A 202 -5.12 3.53 17.22
C ILE A 202 -5.77 4.00 18.53
N ASN A 203 -4.95 4.48 19.46
CA ASN A 203 -5.44 5.08 20.70
C ASN A 203 -5.23 6.59 20.62
N HIS A 204 -6.26 7.34 20.98
CA HIS A 204 -6.19 8.78 21.11
C HIS A 204 -6.00 9.12 22.59
N VAL A 205 -4.94 9.87 22.91
CA VAL A 205 -4.61 10.25 24.28
C VAL A 205 -4.67 11.76 24.38
N GLN A 206 -5.47 12.25 25.33
CA GLN A 206 -5.56 13.66 25.67
C GLN A 206 -4.90 13.87 27.03
N THR A 207 -4.10 14.93 27.13
CA THR A 207 -3.48 15.32 28.41
C THR A 207 -3.80 16.77 28.71
N GLU A 208 -3.90 17.11 30.00
CA GLU A 208 -4.24 18.46 30.45
C GLU A 208 -3.24 19.53 29.99
N HIS A 209 -1.96 19.16 29.78
CA HIS A 209 -0.88 20.10 29.45
C HIS A 209 -0.44 20.06 27.98
N ASP A 210 -0.47 18.90 27.30
CA ASP A 210 0.04 18.77 25.93
C ASP A 210 -1.06 18.70 24.85
N GLY A 211 -2.34 18.74 25.24
CA GLY A 211 -3.47 18.62 24.33
C GLY A 211 -3.63 17.22 23.72
N ASP A 212 -4.14 17.18 22.48
CA ASP A 212 -4.49 15.97 21.72
C ASP A 212 -3.26 15.33 21.06
N LYS A 213 -2.93 14.08 21.43
CA LYS A 213 -1.87 13.29 20.78
C LYS A 213 -2.39 11.91 20.35
N ALA A 214 -2.18 11.56 19.08
CA ALA A 214 -2.41 10.20 18.61
C ALA A 214 -1.23 9.29 19.00
N MET A 215 -1.52 8.13 19.58
CA MET A 215 -0.51 7.13 19.93
C MET A 215 -0.88 5.77 19.37
N LEU A 216 0.09 5.13 18.72
CA LEU A 216 0.04 3.69 18.47
C LEU A 216 0.47 2.99 19.76
N MET A 217 -0.49 2.37 20.44
CA MET A 217 -0.21 1.59 21.64
C MET A 217 -0.51 0.12 21.32
N ALA A 218 0.54 -0.68 21.22
CA ALA A 218 0.42 -2.13 21.25
C ALA A 218 0.30 -2.55 22.73
N LEU A 219 -0.92 -2.69 23.24
CA LEU A 219 -1.13 -3.43 24.48
C LEU A 219 -0.92 -4.91 24.15
N LEU A 220 0.28 -5.42 24.42
CA LEU A 220 0.50 -6.85 24.58
C LEU A 220 -0.27 -7.26 25.83
N MET A 221 -1.50 -7.76 25.67
CA MET A 221 -2.11 -8.50 26.78
C MET A 221 -1.37 -9.84 26.90
N PRO A 222 -0.99 -10.24 28.13
CA PRO A 222 -0.22 -11.45 28.40
C PRO A 222 -0.95 -12.72 27.98
#